data_AF-A0A7X4B7C8-F1
#
_entry.id   AF-A0A7X4B7C8-F1
#
_cell.length_a   1.000
_cell.length_b   1.000
_cell.length_c   1.000
_cell.angle_alpha   90.00
_cell.angle_beta   90.00
_cell.angle_gamma   90.00
#
_symmetry.space_group_name_H-M   'P 1'
#
loop_
_entity.id
_entity.type
_entity.pdbx_description
1 polymer ?
#
loop_
_entity_poly.entity_id
_entity_poly.type
_entity_poly.pdbx_seq_one_letter_code
_entity_poly.pdbx_strand_id
1 'polypeptide(L)'
;GLTTGPFLGGNTHVGEIPYGAGRAGDPPALTLAQRLRELPFRVGRLKTGTPPRLDGRTIDFSVMERQPGDVPTPVFSFAGSRELHPEQVSCHITYTNETTHALIRKDLHRSPMYNGGIESVGPRYCPSIEDKVTRFADRTQHQVFVEPEGLRTHEVYPNGLSTSLPYETQCDFVRSIKGFENVHITRPGYAIEYDFFDPRDLRPSLETRVVRGLYFAGQINGTTGYEEAAAQGLLAGINAARRVQEKEAWVVRRDEAYLGVMVDDLVTRGTLEPYRMFTSRAEFRLLLRQDNADLRLSETAYRLGCLPEARWQAFVQKREAIERETRYLQATRLRPQDVSPAQARKLLGGELRHEYSLYDLLRRPHTSLEQLRRLALGECADIAPDVAEQIEIQARYAGYIERQDAQARHLSQQEHVRLPEDLEYAAITGLSNEACQKLAEIRPRTLGQAARIPGMTSSALSLLLVHLRTREQLKQSA
;
A
#
# COMPACT_ATOMS: atom_id res chain seq x y z
N GLY A 1 4.42 -21.83 2.75
CA GLY A 1 3.33 -20.84 2.67
C GLY A 1 2.52 -21.09 1.42
N LEU A 2 1.24 -20.74 1.42
CA LEU A 2 0.38 -20.79 0.24
C LEU A 2 0.21 -19.37 -0.33
N THR A 3 0.43 -19.26 -1.64
CA THR A 3 0.35 -18.02 -2.42
C THR A 3 -0.35 -18.30 -3.75
N THR A 4 -1.58 -18.82 -3.69
CA THR A 4 -2.27 -19.42 -4.84
C THR A 4 -2.74 -18.41 -5.88
N GLY A 5 -2.61 -17.10 -5.63
CA GLY A 5 -3.15 -16.08 -6.53
C GLY A 5 -4.65 -16.28 -6.77
N PRO A 6 -5.15 -16.00 -7.99
CA PRO A 6 -6.55 -16.22 -8.35
C PRO A 6 -6.85 -17.66 -8.83
N PHE A 7 -5.93 -18.61 -8.64
CA PHE A 7 -6.08 -19.97 -9.15
C PHE A 7 -7.02 -20.84 -8.31
N LEU A 8 -7.14 -20.55 -7.02
CA LEU A 8 -7.87 -21.39 -6.09
C LEU A 8 -9.38 -21.31 -6.35
N GLY A 9 -9.96 -22.42 -6.84
CA GLY A 9 -11.36 -22.43 -7.28
C GLY A 9 -11.66 -21.47 -8.44
N GLY A 10 -10.64 -21.08 -9.22
CA GLY A 10 -10.74 -20.04 -10.24
C GLY A 10 -11.82 -20.28 -11.30
N ASN A 11 -12.65 -19.27 -11.54
CA ASN A 11 -13.67 -19.26 -12.57
C ASN A 11 -13.61 -17.93 -13.34
N THR A 12 -13.45 -17.99 -14.66
CA THR A 12 -13.31 -16.81 -15.51
C THR A 12 -14.60 -16.55 -16.28
N HIS A 13 -14.96 -15.28 -16.45
CA HIS A 13 -16.19 -14.84 -17.10
C HIS A 13 -15.90 -13.83 -18.20
N VAL A 14 -16.41 -14.13 -19.40
CA VAL A 14 -16.45 -13.23 -20.56
C VAL A 14 -17.87 -13.29 -21.12
N GLY A 15 -18.68 -12.27 -20.86
CA GLY A 15 -20.12 -12.34 -21.10
C GLY A 15 -20.77 -13.46 -20.28
N GLU A 16 -21.75 -14.14 -20.86
CA GLU A 16 -22.64 -15.05 -20.14
C GLU A 16 -22.04 -16.40 -19.77
N ILE A 17 -20.97 -16.85 -20.45
CA ILE A 17 -20.44 -18.20 -20.29
C ILE A 17 -19.20 -18.19 -19.38
N PRO A 18 -19.30 -18.72 -18.15
CA PRO A 18 -18.14 -18.94 -17.31
C PRO A 18 -17.34 -20.17 -17.77
N TYR A 19 -16.03 -20.16 -17.52
CA TYR A 19 -15.17 -21.32 -17.70
C TYR A 19 -14.11 -21.39 -16.60
N GLY A 20 -13.77 -22.62 -16.17
CA GLY A 20 -12.79 -22.84 -15.11
C GLY A 20 -11.39 -22.42 -15.55
N ALA A 21 -10.83 -21.41 -14.90
CA ALA A 21 -9.49 -20.90 -15.18
C ALA A 21 -8.97 -20.08 -13.99
N GLY A 22 -7.68 -20.25 -13.68
CA GLY A 22 -6.97 -19.45 -12.66
C GLY A 22 -6.36 -18.17 -13.21
N ARG A 23 -6.16 -18.12 -14.53
CA ARG A 23 -5.83 -16.97 -15.35
C ARG A 23 -6.21 -17.35 -16.79
N ALA A 24 -6.42 -16.39 -17.68
CA ALA A 24 -6.66 -16.70 -19.10
C ALA A 24 -5.57 -17.65 -19.64
N GLY A 25 -5.99 -18.86 -20.05
CA GLY A 25 -5.12 -19.92 -20.56
C GLY A 25 -4.62 -20.94 -19.52
N ASP A 26 -4.73 -20.65 -18.22
CA ASP A 26 -4.21 -21.51 -17.15
C ASP A 26 -5.33 -22.19 -16.33
N PRO A 27 -5.23 -23.49 -16.04
CA PRO A 27 -6.26 -24.23 -15.31
C PRO A 27 -6.36 -23.82 -13.84
N PRO A 28 -7.54 -23.96 -13.21
CA PRO A 28 -7.73 -23.64 -11.80
C PRO A 28 -7.22 -24.75 -10.87
N ALA A 29 -6.88 -24.39 -9.63
CA ALA A 29 -6.54 -25.33 -8.56
C ALA A 29 -7.80 -25.74 -7.78
N LEU A 30 -8.39 -26.89 -8.14
CA LEU A 30 -9.67 -27.35 -7.57
C LEU A 30 -9.49 -28.23 -6.33
N THR A 31 -8.60 -29.22 -6.36
CA THR A 31 -8.41 -30.16 -5.25
C THR A 31 -7.95 -29.46 -3.97
N LEU A 32 -7.01 -28.51 -4.11
CA LEU A 32 -6.54 -27.71 -2.98
C LEU A 32 -7.66 -26.83 -2.40
N ALA A 33 -8.49 -26.23 -3.27
CA ALA A 33 -9.65 -25.44 -2.84
C ALA A 33 -10.60 -26.29 -1.98
N GLN A 34 -10.95 -27.48 -2.46
CA GLN A 34 -11.81 -28.41 -1.72
C GLN A 34 -11.23 -28.78 -0.35
N ARG A 35 -9.94 -29.14 -0.29
CA ARG A 35 -9.28 -29.51 0.97
C ARG A 35 -9.22 -28.37 1.98
N LEU A 36 -9.02 -27.14 1.53
CA LEU A 36 -9.00 -25.99 2.43
C LEU A 36 -10.41 -25.63 2.92
N ARG A 37 -11.46 -25.85 2.11
CA ARG A 37 -12.86 -25.67 2.53
C ARG A 37 -13.33 -26.71 3.55
N GLU A 38 -12.70 -27.89 3.60
CA GLU A 38 -12.97 -28.92 4.63
C GLU A 38 -12.44 -28.52 6.02
N LEU A 39 -11.52 -27.54 6.10
CA LEU A 39 -11.00 -27.01 7.34
C LEU A 39 -11.92 -25.88 7.86
N PRO A 40 -11.91 -25.57 9.17
CA PRO A 40 -12.78 -24.55 9.77
C PRO A 40 -12.32 -23.11 9.48
N PHE A 41 -11.97 -22.81 8.22
CA PHE A 41 -11.71 -21.47 7.75
C PHE A 41 -12.99 -20.79 7.29
N ARG A 42 -13.05 -19.46 7.45
CA ARG A 42 -14.06 -18.65 6.78
C ARG A 42 -13.62 -18.42 5.34
N VAL A 43 -14.37 -19.00 4.40
CA VAL A 43 -14.09 -18.92 2.97
C VAL A 43 -15.09 -17.98 2.30
N GLY A 44 -14.62 -17.13 1.42
CA GLY A 44 -15.45 -16.33 0.54
C GLY A 44 -14.93 -16.36 -0.90
N ARG A 45 -15.62 -15.66 -1.79
CA ARG A 45 -15.15 -15.45 -3.17
C ARG A 45 -14.99 -13.97 -3.46
N LEU A 46 -13.94 -13.64 -4.20
CA LEU A 46 -13.69 -12.30 -4.70
C LEU A 46 -13.57 -12.31 -6.21
N LYS A 47 -13.88 -11.16 -6.81
CA LYS A 47 -13.72 -10.90 -8.23
C LYS A 47 -12.64 -9.87 -8.49
N THR A 48 -11.84 -10.11 -9.53
CA THR A 48 -10.99 -9.08 -10.15
C THR A 48 -11.15 -9.08 -11.67
N GLY A 49 -11.19 -7.90 -12.28
CA GLY A 49 -11.30 -7.75 -13.74
C GLY A 49 -10.01 -7.23 -14.38
N THR A 50 -9.77 -7.60 -15.62
CA THR A 50 -8.66 -7.09 -16.45
C THR A 50 -9.19 -6.55 -17.78
N PRO A 51 -8.56 -5.51 -18.37
CA PRO A 51 -8.98 -5.00 -19.66
C PRO A 51 -8.61 -5.96 -20.81
N PRO A 52 -9.21 -5.78 -22.00
CA PRO A 52 -8.71 -6.40 -23.20
C PRO A 52 -7.25 -5.98 -23.48
N ARG A 53 -6.50 -6.84 -24.15
CA ARG A 53 -5.17 -6.50 -24.69
C ARG A 53 -5.31 -6.05 -26.13
N LEU A 54 -4.60 -4.99 -26.49
CA LEU A 54 -4.71 -4.34 -27.80
C LEU A 54 -3.41 -4.50 -28.58
N ASP A 55 -3.49 -4.63 -29.91
CA ASP A 55 -2.33 -4.57 -30.78
C ASP A 55 -1.93 -3.11 -31.03
N GLY A 56 -0.82 -2.69 -30.44
CA GLY A 56 -0.28 -1.34 -30.53
C GLY A 56 0.01 -0.87 -31.96
N ARG A 57 0.19 -1.78 -32.93
CA ARG A 57 0.38 -1.40 -34.35
C ARG A 57 -0.90 -0.88 -34.99
N THR A 58 -2.06 -1.14 -34.37
CA THR A 58 -3.39 -0.74 -34.84
C THR A 58 -3.96 0.46 -34.07
N ILE A 59 -3.17 1.04 -33.16
CA ILE A 59 -3.53 2.21 -32.36
C ILE A 59 -2.97 3.47 -33.03
N ASP A 60 -3.80 4.49 -33.19
CA ASP A 60 -3.33 5.82 -33.60
C ASP A 60 -2.92 6.64 -32.37
N PHE A 61 -1.63 6.58 -32.04
CA PHE A 61 -1.06 7.36 -30.93
C PHE A 61 -0.97 8.86 -31.24
N SER A 62 -1.06 9.30 -32.50
CA SER A 62 -0.87 10.70 -32.88
C SER A 62 -1.99 11.62 -32.36
N VAL A 63 -3.15 11.03 -32.06
CA VAL A 63 -4.33 11.75 -31.58
C VAL A 63 -4.49 11.72 -30.05
N MET A 64 -3.51 11.12 -29.34
CA MET A 64 -3.48 10.94 -27.89
C MET A 64 -2.49 11.87 -27.19
N GLU A 65 -2.72 12.16 -25.92
CA GLU A 65 -1.77 12.91 -25.10
C GLU A 65 -0.63 11.98 -24.65
N ARG A 66 0.62 12.36 -24.95
CA ARG A 66 1.80 11.62 -24.52
C ARG A 66 2.15 11.97 -23.07
N GLN A 67 2.35 10.94 -22.24
CA GLN A 67 2.78 11.07 -20.85
C GLN A 67 4.15 10.39 -20.64
N PRO A 68 5.26 11.15 -20.69
CA PRO A 68 6.58 10.62 -20.36
C PRO A 68 6.74 10.44 -18.84
N GLY A 69 7.72 9.62 -18.44
CA GLY A 69 8.14 9.51 -17.05
C GLY A 69 8.94 10.74 -16.57
N ASP A 70 9.26 10.74 -15.27
CA ASP A 70 9.98 11.84 -14.63
C ASP A 70 11.42 11.98 -15.10
N VAL A 71 11.92 13.23 -15.07
CA VAL A 71 13.33 13.58 -15.30
C VAL A 71 13.85 14.38 -14.09
N PRO A 72 14.81 13.85 -13.31
CA PRO A 72 15.47 12.56 -13.47
C PRO A 72 14.59 11.38 -13.01
N THR A 73 14.71 10.22 -13.68
CA THR A 73 13.91 9.03 -13.38
C THR A 73 14.18 8.51 -11.95
N PRO A 74 13.16 8.24 -11.13
CA PRO A 74 13.34 7.68 -9.79
C PRO A 74 13.79 6.21 -9.82
N VAL A 75 14.47 5.76 -8.77
CA VAL A 75 14.95 4.37 -8.62
C VAL A 75 14.20 3.71 -7.45
N PHE A 76 13.60 2.54 -7.67
CA PHE A 76 12.82 1.86 -6.62
C PHE A 76 13.69 1.21 -5.52
N SER A 77 14.83 0.65 -5.90
CA SER A 77 15.76 -0.02 -4.98
C SER A 77 16.81 0.94 -4.44
N PHE A 78 17.02 0.97 -3.12
CA PHE A 78 18.14 1.70 -2.50
C PHE A 78 19.53 1.21 -2.94
N ALA A 79 19.62 0.01 -3.52
CA ALA A 79 20.85 -0.54 -4.10
C ALA A 79 20.87 -0.46 -5.64
N GLY A 80 19.84 0.14 -6.25
CA GLY A 80 19.74 0.32 -7.70
C GLY A 80 20.44 1.61 -8.16
N SER A 81 20.57 1.74 -9.48
CA SER A 81 21.02 2.97 -10.12
C SER A 81 20.21 3.21 -11.40
N ARG A 82 20.21 4.46 -11.89
CA ARG A 82 19.55 4.82 -13.15
C ARG A 82 20.16 4.13 -14.37
N GLU A 83 21.43 3.72 -14.27
CA GLU A 83 22.14 2.97 -15.31
C GLU A 83 21.56 1.56 -15.50
N LEU A 84 20.90 1.01 -14.48
CA LEU A 84 20.24 -0.29 -14.55
C LEU A 84 18.84 -0.21 -15.19
N HIS A 85 18.33 0.99 -15.48
CA HIS A 85 17.01 1.14 -16.04
C HIS A 85 16.99 0.69 -17.51
N PRO A 86 15.92 0.02 -17.95
CA PRO A 86 15.70 -0.19 -19.38
C PRO A 86 15.39 1.15 -20.07
N GLU A 87 15.29 1.11 -21.39
CA GLU A 87 14.77 2.24 -22.16
C GLU A 87 13.43 2.72 -21.59
N GLN A 88 13.31 4.03 -21.37
CA GLN A 88 12.09 4.65 -20.87
C GLN A 88 11.15 4.96 -22.03
N VAL A 89 9.97 4.35 -22.02
CA VAL A 89 8.91 4.60 -22.99
C VAL A 89 7.79 5.42 -22.36
N SER A 90 7.05 6.17 -23.18
CA SER A 90 5.92 6.97 -22.71
C SER A 90 4.63 6.18 -22.72
N CYS A 91 3.78 6.42 -21.73
CA CYS A 91 2.37 6.07 -21.82
C CYS A 91 1.63 7.12 -22.65
N HIS A 92 0.41 6.81 -23.05
CA HIS A 92 -0.49 7.77 -23.69
C HIS A 92 -1.81 7.84 -22.95
N ILE A 93 -2.55 8.93 -23.13
CA ILE A 93 -3.84 9.16 -22.50
C ILE A 93 -4.89 9.39 -23.58
N THR A 94 -5.99 8.65 -23.46
CA THR A 94 -7.22 8.85 -24.22
C THR A 94 -8.43 8.77 -23.28
N TYR A 95 -9.64 8.92 -23.82
CA TYR A 95 -10.86 8.99 -23.03
C TYR A 95 -12.00 8.21 -23.70
N THR A 96 -12.80 7.51 -22.89
CA THR A 96 -14.11 7.03 -23.35
C THR A 96 -15.03 8.21 -23.64
N ASN A 97 -16.08 8.01 -24.42
CA ASN A 97 -17.07 9.05 -24.71
C ASN A 97 -18.50 8.53 -24.52
N GLU A 98 -19.49 9.38 -24.78
CA GLU A 98 -20.91 9.05 -24.64
C GLU A 98 -21.32 7.86 -25.52
N THR A 99 -20.75 7.72 -26.73
CA THR A 99 -20.96 6.55 -27.59
C THR A 99 -20.45 5.28 -26.94
N THR A 100 -19.24 5.31 -26.36
CA THR A 100 -18.70 4.18 -25.57
C THR A 100 -19.66 3.79 -24.45
N HIS A 101 -20.21 4.77 -23.73
CA HIS A 101 -21.11 4.52 -22.62
C HIS A 101 -22.45 3.97 -23.08
N ALA A 102 -22.99 4.46 -24.20
CA ALA A 102 -24.23 3.95 -24.78
C ALA A 102 -24.09 2.49 -25.22
N LEU A 103 -22.97 2.11 -25.85
CA LEU A 103 -22.67 0.73 -26.23
C LEU A 103 -22.58 -0.19 -25.01
N ILE A 104 -21.90 0.25 -23.95
CA ILE A 104 -21.81 -0.49 -22.68
C ILE A 104 -23.20 -0.65 -22.06
N ARG A 105 -24.00 0.43 -21.97
CA ARG A 105 -25.35 0.42 -21.36
C ARG A 105 -26.29 -0.55 -22.05
N LYS A 106 -26.22 -0.62 -23.39
CA LYS A 106 -27.04 -1.53 -24.20
C LYS A 106 -26.87 -2.99 -23.77
N ASP A 107 -25.64 -3.40 -23.47
CA ASP A 107 -25.29 -4.80 -23.18
C ASP A 107 -25.01 -5.07 -21.69
N LEU A 108 -25.34 -4.14 -20.79
CA LEU A 108 -25.16 -4.32 -19.34
C LEU A 108 -25.80 -5.60 -18.81
N HIS A 109 -26.99 -5.93 -19.30
CA HIS A 109 -27.74 -7.13 -18.92
C HIS A 109 -27.02 -8.45 -19.26
N ARG A 110 -25.98 -8.41 -20.10
CA ARG A 110 -25.15 -9.58 -20.48
C ARG A 110 -23.87 -9.68 -19.67
N SER A 111 -23.57 -8.66 -18.85
CA SER A 111 -22.46 -8.71 -17.93
C SER A 111 -22.79 -9.65 -16.76
N PRO A 112 -21.89 -10.58 -16.41
CA PRO A 112 -21.99 -11.43 -15.21
C PRO A 112 -22.29 -10.67 -13.92
N MET A 113 -21.87 -9.40 -13.85
CA MET A 113 -22.10 -8.52 -12.70
C MET A 113 -23.57 -8.17 -12.49
N TYR A 114 -24.34 -8.10 -13.58
CA TYR A 114 -25.70 -7.56 -13.58
C TYR A 114 -26.76 -8.63 -13.86
N ASN A 115 -26.37 -9.78 -14.42
CA ASN A 115 -27.27 -10.90 -14.68
C ASN A 115 -27.28 -11.97 -13.57
N GLY A 116 -26.53 -11.76 -12.48
CA GLY A 116 -26.40 -12.72 -11.38
C GLY A 116 -25.39 -13.84 -11.63
N GLY A 117 -24.62 -13.80 -12.72
CA GLY A 117 -23.58 -14.79 -13.02
C GLY A 117 -22.35 -14.69 -12.12
N ILE A 118 -22.18 -13.57 -11.40
CA ILE A 118 -21.17 -13.35 -10.36
C ILE A 118 -21.90 -12.81 -9.13
N GLU A 119 -21.86 -13.59 -8.06
CA GLU A 119 -22.42 -13.19 -6.75
C GLU A 119 -21.37 -12.51 -5.86
N SER A 120 -20.09 -12.61 -6.22
CA SER A 120 -18.99 -12.02 -5.44
C SER A 120 -18.89 -10.49 -5.57
N VAL A 121 -18.47 -9.84 -4.49
CA VAL A 121 -18.35 -8.39 -4.43
C VAL A 121 -17.05 -7.94 -5.12
N GLY A 122 -17.20 -7.13 -6.17
CA GLY A 122 -16.08 -6.46 -6.83
C GLY A 122 -15.53 -5.26 -6.04
N PRO A 123 -14.31 -4.78 -6.35
CA PRO A 123 -13.71 -3.64 -5.66
C PRO A 123 -14.47 -2.34 -5.92
N ARG A 124 -14.83 -1.60 -4.87
CA ARG A 124 -15.52 -0.29 -4.97
C ARG A 124 -14.69 0.78 -5.65
N TYR A 125 -13.37 0.72 -5.48
CA TYR A 125 -12.45 1.79 -5.89
C TYR A 125 -11.79 1.57 -7.26
N CYS A 126 -11.72 0.32 -7.73
CA CYS A 126 -11.29 -0.02 -9.08
C CYS A 126 -12.37 -0.82 -9.82
N PRO A 127 -13.58 -0.26 -9.98
CA PRO A 127 -14.67 -0.94 -10.66
C PRO A 127 -14.33 -1.18 -12.13
N SER A 128 -15.00 -2.17 -12.73
CA SER A 128 -15.00 -2.38 -14.17
C SER A 128 -15.59 -1.15 -14.90
N ILE A 129 -15.32 -1.03 -16.20
CA ILE A 129 -15.84 0.09 -16.98
C ILE A 129 -17.37 0.10 -17.02
N GLU A 130 -18.01 -1.07 -17.07
CA GLU A 130 -19.47 -1.20 -16.95
C GLU A 130 -20.02 -0.71 -15.59
N ASP A 131 -19.31 -0.99 -14.49
CA ASP A 131 -19.67 -0.48 -13.16
C ASP A 131 -19.43 1.04 -13.06
N LYS A 132 -18.34 1.57 -13.64
CA LYS A 132 -18.04 3.01 -13.66
C LYS A 132 -19.13 3.80 -14.38
N VAL A 133 -19.51 3.36 -15.57
CA VAL A 133 -20.55 4.00 -16.40
C VAL A 133 -21.92 4.02 -15.70
N THR A 134 -22.21 3.00 -14.89
CA THR A 134 -23.46 2.90 -14.12
C THR A 134 -23.43 3.75 -12.85
N ARG A 135 -22.32 3.71 -12.08
CA ARG A 135 -22.19 4.43 -10.80
C ARG A 135 -21.97 5.93 -10.97
N PHE A 136 -21.29 6.33 -12.04
CA PHE A 136 -20.95 7.72 -12.34
C PHE A 136 -21.60 8.15 -13.65
N ALA A 137 -22.93 7.97 -13.74
CA ALA A 137 -23.71 8.20 -14.95
C ALA A 137 -23.70 9.66 -15.44
N ASP A 138 -23.35 10.60 -14.56
CA ASP A 138 -23.17 12.03 -14.85
C ASP A 138 -21.88 12.34 -15.63
N ARG A 139 -20.90 11.42 -15.62
CA ARG A 139 -19.62 11.60 -16.32
C ARG A 139 -19.77 11.27 -17.79
N THR A 140 -19.47 12.23 -18.66
CA THR A 140 -19.48 12.06 -20.13
C THR A 140 -18.24 11.35 -20.67
N GLN A 141 -17.18 11.26 -19.86
CA GLN A 141 -15.93 10.59 -20.22
C GLN A 141 -15.20 10.03 -19.00
N HIS A 142 -14.39 8.99 -19.24
CA HIS A 142 -13.49 8.36 -18.28
C HIS A 142 -12.12 8.25 -18.94
N GLN A 143 -11.07 8.62 -18.20
CA GLN A 143 -9.70 8.55 -18.67
C GLN A 143 -9.22 7.10 -18.82
N VAL A 144 -8.45 6.85 -19.87
CA VAL A 144 -7.79 5.57 -20.16
C VAL A 144 -6.30 5.83 -20.35
N PHE A 145 -5.46 5.15 -19.56
CA PHE A 145 -4.03 5.11 -19.82
C PHE A 145 -3.73 3.98 -20.79
N VAL A 146 -2.96 4.29 -21.83
CA VAL A 146 -2.54 3.38 -22.89
C VAL A 146 -1.09 3.02 -22.61
N GLU A 147 -0.90 1.87 -21.95
CA GLU A 147 0.37 1.46 -21.36
C GLU A 147 1.01 0.33 -22.19
N PRO A 148 2.24 0.49 -22.70
CA PRO A 148 2.96 -0.60 -23.36
C PRO A 148 3.25 -1.75 -22.37
N GLU A 149 2.97 -3.02 -22.73
CA GLU A 149 3.27 -4.15 -21.84
C GLU A 149 4.77 -4.53 -21.82
N GLY A 150 5.56 -4.05 -22.79
CA GLY A 150 7.01 -4.24 -22.78
C GLY A 150 7.70 -3.75 -24.05
N LEU A 151 9.04 -3.67 -24.00
CA LEU A 151 9.86 -3.13 -25.10
C LEU A 151 9.91 -4.02 -26.35
N ARG A 152 9.56 -5.30 -26.23
CA ARG A 152 9.66 -6.31 -27.30
C ARG A 152 8.32 -6.91 -27.70
N THR A 153 7.22 -6.30 -27.27
CA THR A 153 5.86 -6.71 -27.63
C THR A 153 5.11 -5.50 -28.19
N HIS A 154 4.11 -5.78 -29.01
CA HIS A 154 3.15 -4.77 -29.43
C HIS A 154 1.87 -4.82 -28.60
N GLU A 155 1.77 -5.70 -27.60
CA GLU A 155 0.61 -5.70 -26.70
C GLU A 155 0.58 -4.43 -25.84
N VAL A 156 -0.59 -3.82 -25.79
CA VAL A 156 -0.90 -2.60 -25.04
C VAL A 156 -2.00 -2.90 -24.03
N TYR A 157 -1.81 -2.38 -22.82
CA TYR A 157 -2.74 -2.46 -21.69
C TYR A 157 -3.54 -1.14 -21.59
N PRO A 158 -4.84 -1.12 -21.93
CA PRO A 158 -5.66 0.08 -21.80
C PRO A 158 -6.23 0.17 -20.36
N ASN A 159 -5.39 0.63 -19.44
CA ASN A 159 -5.73 0.78 -18.03
C ASN A 159 -6.93 1.73 -17.86
N GLY A 160 -7.97 1.20 -17.21
CA GLY A 160 -9.27 1.88 -17.05
C GLY A 160 -10.43 1.14 -17.71
N LEU A 161 -10.15 0.22 -18.64
CA LEU A 161 -11.14 -0.54 -19.43
C LEU A 161 -11.36 -1.99 -18.95
N SER A 162 -11.07 -2.31 -17.68
CA SER A 162 -11.37 -3.64 -17.13
C SER A 162 -12.84 -3.97 -17.32
N THR A 163 -13.17 -5.14 -17.86
CA THR A 163 -14.56 -5.50 -18.20
C THR A 163 -14.78 -7.01 -18.13
N SER A 164 -16.05 -7.39 -18.01
CA SER A 164 -16.53 -8.77 -18.17
C SER A 164 -17.63 -8.90 -19.22
N LEU A 165 -17.85 -7.87 -20.05
CA LEU A 165 -18.83 -7.90 -21.13
C LEU A 165 -18.48 -8.94 -22.20
N PRO A 166 -19.45 -9.38 -23.02
CA PRO A 166 -19.22 -10.25 -24.18
C PRO A 166 -18.17 -9.66 -25.14
N TYR A 167 -17.41 -10.52 -25.80
CA TYR A 167 -16.29 -10.11 -26.64
C TYR A 167 -16.69 -9.16 -27.77
N GLU A 168 -17.84 -9.40 -28.41
CA GLU A 168 -18.39 -8.54 -29.45
C GLU A 168 -18.69 -7.13 -28.93
N THR A 169 -19.27 -7.01 -27.74
CA THR A 169 -19.50 -5.72 -27.08
C THR A 169 -18.18 -5.01 -26.78
N GLN A 170 -17.15 -5.77 -26.36
CA GLN A 170 -15.81 -5.22 -26.16
C GLN A 170 -15.23 -4.64 -27.45
N CYS A 171 -15.34 -5.35 -28.57
CA CYS A 171 -14.91 -4.84 -29.87
C CYS A 171 -15.62 -3.52 -30.21
N ASP A 172 -16.93 -3.45 -30.00
CA ASP A 172 -17.73 -2.26 -30.33
C ASP A 172 -17.32 -1.06 -29.47
N PHE A 173 -17.32 -1.18 -28.14
CA PHE A 173 -17.04 -0.04 -27.29
C PHE A 173 -15.57 0.38 -27.35
N VAL A 174 -14.61 -0.57 -27.47
CA VAL A 174 -13.19 -0.21 -27.55
C VAL A 174 -12.92 0.60 -28.82
N ARG A 175 -13.51 0.22 -29.96
CA ARG A 175 -13.36 0.97 -31.22
C ARG A 175 -14.04 2.33 -31.24
N SER A 176 -14.95 2.60 -30.31
CA SER A 176 -15.55 3.92 -30.17
C SER A 176 -14.61 4.94 -29.49
N ILE A 177 -13.51 4.50 -28.89
CA ILE A 177 -12.55 5.34 -28.17
C ILE A 177 -11.59 6.00 -29.16
N LYS A 178 -11.30 7.28 -28.93
CA LYS A 178 -10.42 8.07 -29.80
C LYS A 178 -9.02 7.44 -29.91
N GLY A 179 -8.57 7.18 -31.13
CA GLY A 179 -7.31 6.52 -31.46
C GLY A 179 -7.38 4.98 -31.48
N PHE A 180 -8.52 4.40 -31.10
CA PHE A 180 -8.78 2.95 -31.14
C PHE A 180 -9.74 2.53 -32.26
N GLU A 181 -10.08 3.41 -33.19
CA GLU A 181 -11.12 3.21 -34.21
C GLU A 181 -10.90 1.92 -35.02
N ASN A 182 -9.64 1.59 -35.30
CA ASN A 182 -9.23 0.41 -36.05
C ASN A 182 -8.54 -0.65 -35.19
N VAL A 183 -8.62 -0.54 -33.86
CA VAL A 183 -7.81 -1.38 -32.98
C VAL A 183 -8.21 -2.85 -33.06
N HIS A 184 -7.21 -3.71 -32.99
CA HIS A 184 -7.37 -5.14 -32.87
C HIS A 184 -7.19 -5.58 -31.41
N ILE A 185 -8.17 -6.32 -30.88
CA ILE A 185 -8.07 -6.94 -29.55
C ILE A 185 -7.32 -8.26 -29.68
N THR A 186 -6.13 -8.37 -29.08
CA THR A 186 -5.34 -9.61 -29.06
C THR A 186 -5.84 -10.60 -28.01
N ARG A 187 -6.41 -10.09 -26.90
CA ARG A 187 -7.02 -10.90 -25.84
C ARG A 187 -8.25 -10.19 -25.27
N PRO A 188 -9.39 -10.89 -25.07
CA PRO A 188 -10.55 -10.29 -24.46
C PRO A 188 -10.28 -9.89 -23.00
N GLY A 189 -10.91 -8.81 -22.56
CA GLY A 189 -11.06 -8.49 -21.15
C GLY A 189 -11.96 -9.53 -20.47
N TYR A 190 -11.69 -9.80 -19.20
CA TYR A 190 -12.45 -10.79 -18.45
C TYR A 190 -12.45 -10.46 -16.96
N ALA A 191 -13.38 -11.11 -16.25
CA ALA A 191 -13.37 -11.18 -14.80
C ALA A 191 -12.98 -12.58 -14.34
N ILE A 192 -12.24 -12.65 -13.24
CA ILE A 192 -11.95 -13.91 -12.55
C ILE A 192 -12.50 -13.87 -11.14
N GLU A 193 -13.26 -14.91 -10.79
CA GLU A 193 -13.70 -15.22 -9.44
C GLU A 193 -12.82 -16.31 -8.83
N TYR A 194 -12.40 -16.11 -7.58
CA TYR A 194 -11.52 -17.05 -6.90
C TYR A 194 -11.84 -17.10 -5.41
N ASP A 195 -11.45 -18.21 -4.77
CA ASP A 195 -11.55 -18.37 -3.32
C ASP A 195 -10.53 -17.49 -2.61
N PHE A 196 -10.98 -16.85 -1.55
CA PHE A 196 -10.11 -16.24 -0.54
C PHE A 196 -10.54 -16.69 0.86
N PHE A 197 -9.61 -16.63 1.80
CA PHE A 197 -9.87 -16.94 3.20
C PHE A 197 -9.84 -15.65 3.99
N ASP A 198 -10.77 -15.53 4.93
CA ASP A 198 -10.88 -14.36 5.79
C ASP A 198 -9.55 -14.17 6.56
N PRO A 199 -8.81 -13.08 6.35
CA PRO A 199 -7.52 -12.89 6.99
C PRO A 199 -7.61 -12.76 8.52
N ARG A 200 -8.82 -12.59 9.09
CA ARG A 200 -9.04 -12.68 10.54
C ARG A 200 -8.77 -14.08 11.11
N ASP A 201 -8.66 -15.12 10.26
CA ASP A 201 -8.19 -16.47 10.64
C ASP A 201 -6.65 -16.57 10.70
N LEU A 202 -5.94 -15.48 10.44
CA LEU A 202 -4.48 -15.40 10.53
C LEU A 202 -4.03 -14.69 11.81
N ARG A 203 -2.79 -14.99 12.21
CA ARG A 203 -2.03 -14.21 13.19
C ARG A 203 -1.38 -13.01 12.49
N PRO A 204 -0.93 -11.97 13.22
CA PRO A 204 -0.14 -10.88 12.64
C PRO A 204 1.17 -11.32 11.96
N SER A 205 1.62 -12.55 12.21
CA SER A 205 2.75 -13.19 11.53
C SER A 205 2.39 -13.82 10.17
N LEU A 206 1.11 -13.74 9.76
CA LEU A 206 0.48 -14.45 8.63
C LEU A 206 0.39 -15.97 8.78
N GLU A 207 0.74 -16.52 9.94
CA GLU A 207 0.48 -17.92 10.28
C GLU A 207 -1.02 -18.13 10.51
N THR A 208 -1.58 -19.21 9.96
CA THR A 208 -2.99 -19.53 10.19
C THR A 208 -3.23 -19.90 11.65
N ARG A 209 -4.41 -19.54 12.19
CA ARG A 209 -4.84 -19.96 13.53
C ARG A 209 -5.28 -21.43 13.58
N VAL A 210 -5.72 -21.97 12.44
CA VAL A 210 -6.26 -23.33 12.30
C VAL A 210 -5.14 -24.38 12.19
N VAL A 211 -4.14 -24.13 11.33
CA VAL A 211 -3.05 -25.06 11.07
C VAL A 211 -1.71 -24.40 11.40
N ARG A 212 -1.07 -24.87 12.48
CA ARG A 212 0.25 -24.37 12.89
C ARG A 212 1.29 -24.65 11.80
N GLY A 213 2.13 -23.67 11.49
CA GLY A 213 3.14 -23.76 10.43
C GLY A 213 2.61 -23.56 9.00
N LEU A 214 1.30 -23.38 8.83
CA LEU A 214 0.71 -22.95 7.55
C LEU A 214 0.64 -21.42 7.53
N TYR A 215 1.02 -20.82 6.40
CA TYR A 215 1.03 -19.37 6.20
C TYR A 215 0.33 -19.04 4.89
N PHE A 216 -0.53 -18.01 4.88
CA PHE A 216 -1.17 -17.51 3.67
C PHE A 216 -0.64 -16.12 3.32
N ALA A 217 -0.41 -15.85 2.04
CA ALA A 217 0.07 -14.55 1.56
C ALA A 217 -0.44 -14.21 0.16
N GLY A 218 -0.79 -12.94 -0.05
CA GLY A 218 -1.27 -12.43 -1.33
C GLY A 218 -2.78 -12.55 -1.50
N GLN A 219 -3.24 -12.78 -2.73
CA GLN A 219 -4.68 -12.74 -3.05
C GLN A 219 -5.54 -13.72 -2.26
N ILE A 220 -4.96 -14.83 -1.79
CA ILE A 220 -5.61 -15.79 -0.89
C ILE A 220 -6.09 -15.14 0.43
N ASN A 221 -5.47 -14.03 0.85
CA ASN A 221 -5.87 -13.23 2.03
C ASN A 221 -6.84 -12.10 1.69
N GLY A 222 -7.34 -12.04 0.45
CA GLY A 222 -8.26 -11.02 -0.02
C GLY A 222 -7.63 -9.68 -0.39
N THR A 223 -6.31 -9.59 -0.57
CA THR A 223 -5.66 -8.41 -1.18
C THR A 223 -5.64 -8.49 -2.70
N THR A 224 -5.57 -7.36 -3.41
CA THR A 224 -5.31 -7.35 -4.86
C THR A 224 -4.23 -6.32 -5.19
N GLY A 225 -3.19 -6.75 -5.91
CA GLY A 225 -2.01 -5.95 -6.20
C GLY A 225 -0.74 -6.76 -5.99
N TYR A 226 0.29 -6.46 -6.77
CA TYR A 226 1.54 -7.22 -6.74
C TYR A 226 2.35 -6.87 -5.50
N GLU A 227 2.31 -5.60 -5.10
CA GLU A 227 3.01 -5.02 -3.97
C GLU A 227 2.48 -5.58 -2.65
N GLU A 228 1.15 -5.62 -2.48
CA GLU A 228 0.49 -6.23 -1.34
C GLU A 228 0.86 -7.71 -1.21
N ALA A 229 0.85 -8.44 -2.33
CA ALA A 229 1.16 -9.86 -2.35
C ALA A 229 2.63 -10.14 -2.08
N ALA A 230 3.55 -9.38 -2.68
CA ALA A 230 4.98 -9.51 -2.47
C ALA A 230 5.37 -9.20 -1.01
N ALA A 231 4.80 -8.14 -0.44
CA ALA A 231 5.08 -7.75 0.93
C ALA A 231 4.57 -8.79 1.95
N GLN A 232 3.37 -9.35 1.74
CA GLN A 232 2.88 -10.48 2.53
C GLN A 232 3.73 -11.74 2.33
N GLY A 233 4.15 -12.03 1.10
CA GLY A 233 5.00 -13.16 0.77
C GLY A 233 6.34 -13.10 1.48
N LEU A 234 6.96 -11.92 1.54
CA LEU A 234 8.19 -11.66 2.30
C LEU A 234 7.98 -11.97 3.79
N LEU A 235 6.94 -11.42 4.40
CA LEU A 235 6.65 -11.64 5.83
C LEU A 235 6.36 -13.12 6.14
N ALA A 236 5.51 -13.76 5.34
CA ALA A 236 5.16 -15.17 5.50
C ALA A 236 6.39 -16.07 5.30
N GLY A 237 7.25 -15.77 4.32
CA GLY A 237 8.50 -16.49 4.07
C GLY A 237 9.48 -16.39 5.24
N ILE A 238 9.71 -15.17 5.75
CA ILE A 238 10.56 -14.93 6.92
C ILE A 238 10.03 -15.71 8.13
N ASN A 239 8.73 -15.62 8.40
CA ASN A 239 8.14 -16.29 9.56
C ASN A 239 8.09 -17.81 9.44
N ALA A 240 7.90 -18.34 8.22
CA ALA A 240 8.03 -19.77 7.99
C ALA A 240 9.45 -20.27 8.27
N ALA A 241 10.48 -19.55 7.82
CA ALA A 241 11.88 -19.89 8.11
C ALA A 241 12.17 -19.81 9.62
N ARG A 242 11.71 -18.75 10.30
CA ARG A 242 11.87 -18.59 11.75
C ARG A 242 11.18 -19.68 12.54
N ARG A 243 10.01 -20.15 12.09
CA ARG A 243 9.27 -21.25 12.72
C ARG A 243 10.05 -22.57 12.68
N VAL A 244 10.73 -22.86 11.56
CA VAL A 244 11.62 -24.03 11.41
C VAL A 244 12.86 -23.88 12.29
N GLN A 245 13.38 -22.66 12.45
CA GLN A 245 14.49 -22.34 13.34
C GLN A 245 14.08 -22.21 14.82
N GLU A 246 12.81 -22.48 15.15
CA GLU A 246 12.25 -22.32 16.51
C GLU A 246 12.42 -20.92 17.11
N LYS A 247 12.50 -19.90 16.24
CA LYS A 247 12.57 -18.49 16.64
C LYS A 247 11.18 -17.87 16.68
N GLU A 248 11.01 -16.86 17.52
CA GLU A 248 9.78 -16.06 17.57
C GLU A 248 9.48 -15.40 16.22
N ALA A 249 8.20 -15.38 15.83
CA ALA A 249 7.77 -14.74 14.59
C ALA A 249 8.02 -13.23 14.62
N TRP A 250 8.46 -12.68 13.50
CA TRP A 250 8.54 -11.24 13.30
C TRP A 250 7.15 -10.69 12.96
N VAL A 251 6.72 -9.68 13.70
CA VAL A 251 5.50 -8.93 13.45
C VAL A 251 5.91 -7.48 13.18
N VAL A 252 5.51 -6.96 12.02
CA VAL A 252 5.81 -5.59 11.62
C VAL A 252 4.78 -4.66 12.23
N ARG A 253 5.21 -3.63 12.96
CA ARG A 253 4.26 -2.70 13.56
C ARG A 253 3.74 -1.70 12.53
N ARG A 254 2.56 -1.16 12.79
CA ARG A 254 1.91 -0.15 11.93
C ARG A 254 2.71 1.16 11.84
N ASP A 255 3.41 1.54 12.90
CA ASP A 255 4.27 2.74 12.97
C ASP A 255 5.63 2.54 12.28
N GLU A 256 6.00 1.30 11.95
CA GLU A 256 7.29 0.98 11.31
C GLU A 256 7.19 0.90 9.79
N ALA A 257 6.10 0.37 9.24
CA ALA A 257 5.94 0.18 7.80
C ALA A 257 4.49 0.04 7.35
N TYR A 258 4.24 0.42 6.09
CA TYR A 258 2.98 0.14 5.39
C TYR A 258 2.65 -1.37 5.32
N LEU A 259 3.65 -2.26 5.31
CA LEU A 259 3.44 -3.70 5.47
C LEU A 259 2.73 -4.03 6.80
N GLY A 260 3.14 -3.40 7.91
CA GLY A 260 2.48 -3.57 9.20
C GLY A 260 1.05 -3.02 9.22
N VAL A 261 0.82 -1.87 8.58
CA VAL A 261 -0.53 -1.28 8.39
C VAL A 261 -1.45 -2.26 7.65
N MET A 262 -0.99 -2.79 6.51
CA MET A 262 -1.75 -3.74 5.70
C MET A 262 -2.11 -5.00 6.50
N VAL A 263 -1.12 -5.63 7.11
CA VAL A 263 -1.32 -6.90 7.82
C VAL A 263 -2.24 -6.71 9.02
N ASP A 264 -2.05 -5.64 9.80
CA ASP A 264 -2.93 -5.34 10.93
C ASP A 264 -4.37 -5.05 10.47
N ASP A 265 -4.57 -4.27 9.40
CA ASP A 265 -5.90 -4.04 8.83
C ASP A 265 -6.58 -5.35 8.43
N LEU A 266 -5.87 -6.22 7.70
CA LEU A 266 -6.37 -7.51 7.23
C LEU A 266 -6.77 -8.42 8.41
N VAL A 267 -5.87 -8.66 9.37
CA VAL A 267 -6.12 -9.62 10.45
C VAL A 267 -7.09 -9.08 11.52
N THR A 268 -7.29 -7.77 11.59
CA THR A 268 -8.20 -7.14 12.56
C THR A 268 -9.59 -6.93 11.98
N ARG A 269 -9.69 -6.38 10.76
CA ARG A 269 -10.96 -5.96 10.15
C ARG A 269 -11.51 -6.97 9.15
N GLY A 270 -10.68 -7.89 8.66
CA GLY A 270 -11.05 -8.73 7.52
C GLY A 270 -11.12 -7.90 6.25
N THR A 271 -11.70 -8.50 5.21
CA THR A 271 -12.02 -7.77 3.98
C THR A 271 -13.26 -8.34 3.31
N LEU A 272 -14.17 -7.46 2.88
CA LEU A 272 -15.39 -7.82 2.15
C LEU A 272 -15.25 -7.61 0.63
N GLU A 273 -14.23 -6.86 0.23
CA GLU A 273 -13.84 -6.59 -1.15
C GLU A 273 -12.32 -6.73 -1.25
N PRO A 274 -11.71 -6.78 -2.44
CA PRO A 274 -10.26 -6.92 -2.54
C PRO A 274 -9.54 -5.70 -1.91
N TYR A 275 -8.76 -5.93 -0.85
CA TYR A 275 -8.00 -4.88 -0.15
C TYR A 275 -6.90 -4.30 -1.06
N ARG A 276 -6.78 -2.97 -1.06
CA ARG A 276 -5.73 -2.22 -1.77
C ARG A 276 -5.10 -1.16 -0.87
N MET A 277 -3.79 -1.00 -0.95
CA MET A 277 -3.02 -0.11 -0.07
C MET A 277 -3.44 1.35 -0.13
N PHE A 278 -3.90 1.86 -1.27
CA PHE A 278 -4.34 3.26 -1.36
C PHE A 278 -5.59 3.55 -0.53
N THR A 279 -6.38 2.53 -0.18
CA THR A 279 -7.54 2.67 0.72
C THR A 279 -7.15 2.61 2.20
N SER A 280 -5.91 2.18 2.48
CA SER A 280 -5.40 2.09 3.84
C SER A 280 -5.29 3.47 4.48
N ARG A 281 -5.68 3.56 5.75
CA ARG A 281 -5.46 4.75 6.57
C ARG A 281 -4.21 4.53 7.41
N ALA A 282 -3.03 4.78 6.82
CA ALA A 282 -1.83 4.95 7.62
C ALA A 282 -1.89 6.28 8.37
N GLU A 283 -1.89 6.21 9.70
CA GLU A 283 -1.97 7.37 10.60
C GLU A 283 -0.66 8.16 10.60
N PHE A 284 0.47 7.47 10.37
CA PHE A 284 1.83 8.01 10.46
C PHE A 284 2.48 8.25 9.10
N ARG A 285 1.76 8.84 8.14
CA ARG A 285 2.24 9.01 6.75
C ARG A 285 3.58 9.76 6.62
N LEU A 286 3.91 10.66 7.56
CA LEU A 286 5.17 11.39 7.53
C LEU A 286 6.32 10.58 8.14
N LEU A 287 6.04 9.54 8.94
CA LEU A 287 7.05 8.56 9.35
C LEU A 287 7.26 7.49 8.27
N LEU A 288 6.17 7.05 7.64
CA LEU A 288 6.14 5.94 6.67
C LEU A 288 6.34 6.42 5.23
N ARG A 289 7.44 7.12 4.96
CA ARG A 289 7.70 7.67 3.64
C ARG A 289 8.49 6.70 2.76
N GLN A 290 8.47 6.94 1.46
CA GLN A 290 9.21 6.14 0.48
C GLN A 290 10.74 6.31 0.65
N ASP A 291 11.20 7.53 0.95
CA ASP A 291 12.62 7.93 1.02
C ASP A 291 13.37 7.34 2.22
N ASN A 292 12.66 6.91 3.27
CA ASN A 292 13.26 6.50 4.54
C ASN A 292 12.97 5.03 4.90
N ALA A 293 12.51 4.21 3.95
CA ALA A 293 12.18 2.81 4.21
C ALA A 293 13.40 1.99 4.63
N ASP A 294 14.58 2.29 4.10
CA ASP A 294 15.86 1.73 4.54
C ASP A 294 16.20 2.10 5.99
N LEU A 295 16.05 3.37 6.38
CA LEU A 295 16.26 3.85 7.75
C LEU A 295 15.32 3.17 8.75
N ARG A 296 14.11 2.80 8.32
CA ARG A 296 13.13 2.10 9.17
C ARG A 296 13.38 0.59 9.26
N LEU A 297 13.82 -0.06 8.18
CA LEU A 297 13.76 -1.52 8.07
C LEU A 297 15.10 -2.23 7.86
N SER A 298 16.17 -1.56 7.44
CA SER A 298 17.45 -2.23 7.11
C SER A 298 18.07 -2.93 8.31
N GLU A 299 18.05 -2.32 9.50
CA GLU A 299 18.58 -2.94 10.72
C GLU A 299 17.79 -4.19 11.12
N THR A 300 16.46 -4.14 11.00
CA THR A 300 15.61 -5.31 11.23
C THR A 300 15.86 -6.38 10.18
N ALA A 301 15.96 -6.02 8.90
CA ALA A 301 16.27 -6.95 7.82
C ALA A 301 17.62 -7.65 8.00
N TYR A 302 18.65 -6.92 8.45
CA TYR A 302 19.96 -7.49 8.78
C TYR A 302 19.89 -8.47 9.94
N ARG A 303 19.23 -8.11 11.05
CA ARG A 303 18.99 -9.02 12.20
C ARG A 303 18.19 -10.27 11.82
N LEU A 304 17.33 -10.17 10.81
CA LEU A 304 16.56 -11.28 10.26
C LEU A 304 17.36 -12.14 9.26
N GLY A 305 18.56 -11.73 8.87
CA GLY A 305 19.39 -12.42 7.87
C GLY A 305 18.91 -12.22 6.42
N CYS A 306 18.07 -11.22 6.17
CA CYS A 306 17.48 -10.92 4.85
C CYS A 306 18.25 -9.83 4.08
N LEU A 307 19.19 -9.15 4.73
CA LEU A 307 20.02 -8.10 4.13
C LEU A 307 21.48 -8.58 4.06
N PRO A 308 22.08 -8.67 2.86
CA PRO A 308 23.50 -9.01 2.73
C PRO A 308 24.43 -8.00 3.41
N GLU A 309 25.57 -8.46 3.91
CA GLU A 309 26.57 -7.64 4.63
C GLU A 309 26.97 -6.38 3.85
N ALA A 310 27.26 -6.50 2.55
CA ALA A 310 27.65 -5.35 1.74
C ALA A 310 26.57 -4.25 1.70
N ARG A 311 25.28 -4.63 1.68
CA ARG A 311 24.17 -3.66 1.72
C ARG A 311 23.98 -3.07 3.12
N TRP A 312 24.19 -3.88 4.15
CA TRP A 312 24.19 -3.39 5.53
C TRP A 312 25.27 -2.33 5.77
N GLN A 313 26.50 -2.57 5.31
CA GLN A 313 27.59 -1.61 5.44
C GLN A 313 27.32 -0.30 4.70
N ALA A 314 26.80 -0.37 3.46
CA ALA A 314 26.39 0.82 2.72
C ALA A 314 25.31 1.62 3.47
N PHE A 315 24.32 0.92 4.05
CA PHE A 315 23.29 1.55 4.88
C PHE A 315 23.88 2.22 6.15
N VAL A 316 24.79 1.55 6.85
CA VAL A 316 25.43 2.09 8.05
C VAL A 316 26.20 3.37 7.71
N GLN A 317 26.99 3.36 6.63
CA GLN A 317 27.72 4.54 6.16
C GLN A 317 26.78 5.72 5.85
N LYS A 318 25.66 5.45 5.16
CA LYS A 318 24.62 6.46 4.88
C LYS A 318 24.04 7.03 6.19
N ARG A 319 23.63 6.17 7.12
CA ARG A 319 23.05 6.57 8.42
C ARG A 319 24.02 7.43 9.23
N GLU A 320 25.28 7.00 9.34
CA GLU A 320 26.32 7.75 10.05
C GLU A 320 26.62 9.10 9.41
N ALA A 321 26.60 9.17 8.07
CA ALA A 321 26.73 10.43 7.36
C ALA A 321 25.55 11.37 7.67
N ILE A 322 24.30 10.89 7.58
CA ILE A 322 23.11 11.68 7.93
C ILE A 322 23.24 12.25 9.36
N GLU A 323 23.60 11.41 10.33
CA GLU A 323 23.73 11.86 11.72
C GLU A 323 24.86 12.87 11.91
N ARG A 324 26.04 12.61 11.34
CA ARG A 324 27.20 13.51 11.44
C ARG A 324 26.90 14.87 10.83
N GLU A 325 26.35 14.89 9.61
CA GLU A 325 26.03 16.13 8.93
C GLU A 325 24.89 16.88 9.64
N THR A 326 23.89 16.17 10.16
CA THR A 326 22.82 16.78 10.96
C THR A 326 23.38 17.45 12.22
N ARG A 327 24.27 16.78 12.96
CA ARG A 327 24.94 17.35 14.14
C ARG A 327 25.75 18.59 13.78
N TYR A 328 26.47 18.56 12.66
CA TYR A 328 27.20 19.72 12.15
C TYR A 328 26.25 20.90 11.87
N LEU A 329 25.15 20.68 11.17
CA LEU A 329 24.19 21.74 10.82
C LEU A 329 23.50 22.35 12.04
N GLN A 330 23.30 21.58 13.10
CA GLN A 330 22.75 22.05 14.37
C GLN A 330 23.76 22.87 15.19
N ALA A 331 25.04 22.49 15.12
CA ALA A 331 26.12 23.17 15.83
C ALA A 331 26.56 24.47 15.14
N THR A 332 26.56 24.49 13.80
CA THR A 332 27.00 25.65 13.02
C THR A 332 25.92 26.71 12.98
N ARG A 333 26.28 27.92 13.42
CA ARG A 333 25.39 29.09 13.50
C ARG A 333 25.80 30.15 12.48
N LEU A 334 24.82 30.79 11.87
CA LEU A 334 25.00 31.99 11.06
C LEU A 334 24.43 33.20 11.77
N ARG A 335 25.24 34.26 11.88
CA ARG A 335 24.84 35.54 12.44
C ARG A 335 24.56 36.54 11.32
N PRO A 336 23.77 37.60 11.57
CA PRO A 336 23.47 38.62 10.56
C PRO A 336 24.72 39.25 9.92
N GLN A 337 25.81 39.35 10.67
CA GLN A 337 27.09 39.90 10.22
C GLN A 337 27.91 38.97 9.31
N ASP A 338 27.61 37.66 9.32
CA ASP A 338 28.36 36.66 8.55
C ASP A 338 27.86 36.56 7.09
N VAL A 339 26.72 37.20 6.78
CA VAL A 339 26.04 37.08 5.50
C VAL A 339 25.64 38.46 4.99
N SER A 340 26.04 38.82 3.77
CA SER A 340 25.61 40.09 3.18
C SER A 340 24.08 40.14 3.00
N PRO A 341 23.43 41.32 3.10
CA PRO A 341 21.98 41.44 2.90
C PRO A 341 21.50 40.90 1.54
N ALA A 342 22.35 40.99 0.50
CA ALA A 342 22.08 40.43 -0.81
C ALA A 342 22.08 38.89 -0.80
N GLN A 343 23.06 38.26 -0.13
CA GLN A 343 23.10 36.80 0.03
C GLN A 343 21.93 36.29 0.89
N ALA A 344 21.59 37.00 1.96
CA ALA A 344 20.47 36.64 2.83
C ALA A 344 19.13 36.66 2.05
N ARG A 345 18.85 37.72 1.29
CA ARG A 345 17.63 37.79 0.45
C ARG A 345 17.59 36.71 -0.61
N LYS A 346 18.73 36.43 -1.27
CA LYS A 346 18.81 35.43 -2.33
C LYS A 346 18.65 33.99 -1.83
N LEU A 347 19.25 33.65 -0.68
CA LEU A 347 19.34 32.27 -0.19
C LEU A 347 18.28 31.92 0.86
N LEU A 348 17.83 32.90 1.64
CA LEU A 348 16.93 32.71 2.77
C LEU A 348 15.55 33.36 2.56
N GLY A 349 15.33 33.99 1.40
CA GLY A 349 14.09 34.70 1.06
C GLY A 349 13.83 35.98 1.87
N GLY A 350 14.82 36.45 2.64
CA GLY A 350 14.67 37.62 3.51
C GLY A 350 15.92 37.93 4.33
N GLU A 351 15.83 38.93 5.20
CA GLU A 351 16.94 39.34 6.06
C GLU A 351 17.11 38.38 7.25
N LEU A 352 18.38 38.10 7.60
CA LEU A 352 18.74 37.35 8.78
C LEU A 352 18.73 38.30 9.99
N ARG A 353 17.68 38.23 10.83
CA ARG A 353 17.51 39.15 11.98
C ARG A 353 18.20 38.69 13.26
N HIS A 354 18.36 37.38 13.42
CA HIS A 354 18.93 36.74 14.61
C HIS A 354 19.92 35.67 14.18
N GLU A 355 20.67 35.14 15.14
CA GLU A 355 21.48 33.95 14.92
C GLU A 355 20.59 32.71 14.77
N TYR A 356 20.81 31.92 13.71
CA TYR A 356 20.11 30.66 13.48
C TYR A 356 21.12 29.55 13.20
N SER A 357 20.80 28.30 13.58
CA SER A 357 21.59 27.16 13.09
C SER A 357 21.35 26.96 11.60
N LEU A 358 22.32 26.35 10.90
CA LEU A 358 22.08 25.95 9.51
C LEU A 358 20.87 25.01 9.40
N TYR A 359 20.67 24.15 10.40
CA TYR A 359 19.51 23.27 10.46
C TYR A 359 18.18 24.02 10.56
N ASP A 360 18.11 25.11 11.34
CA ASP A 360 16.91 25.95 11.42
C ASP A 360 16.62 26.67 10.10
N LEU A 361 17.67 27.08 9.39
CA LEU A 361 17.54 27.71 8.08
C LEU A 361 17.06 26.73 7.00
N LEU A 362 17.43 25.46 7.06
CA LEU A 362 16.91 24.41 6.17
C LEU A 362 15.40 24.21 6.26
N ARG A 363 14.78 24.62 7.37
CA ARG A 363 13.32 24.56 7.53
C ARG A 363 12.60 25.62 6.68
N ARG A 364 13.30 26.63 6.20
CA ARG A 364 12.72 27.69 5.38
C ARG A 364 12.45 27.18 3.97
N PRO A 365 11.36 27.64 3.33
CA PRO A 365 11.10 27.31 1.94
C PRO A 365 12.22 27.86 1.05
N HIS A 366 12.54 27.15 -0.02
CA HIS A 366 13.55 27.50 -1.03
C HIS A 366 15.02 27.50 -0.57
N THR A 367 15.32 26.97 0.61
CA THR A 367 16.70 26.79 1.08
C THR A 367 17.14 25.33 0.90
N SER A 368 18.32 25.12 0.29
CA SER A 368 18.95 23.80 0.15
C SER A 368 20.19 23.64 1.01
N LEU A 369 20.56 22.39 1.29
CA LEU A 369 21.76 22.02 2.05
C LEU A 369 23.03 22.49 1.34
N GLU A 370 23.08 22.35 0.02
CA GLU A 370 24.19 22.82 -0.80
C GLU A 370 24.41 24.33 -0.63
N GLN A 371 23.33 25.11 -0.71
CA GLN A 371 23.38 26.57 -0.57
C GLN A 371 23.91 27.00 0.80
N LEU A 372 23.41 26.38 1.87
CA LEU A 372 23.84 26.72 3.23
C LEU A 372 25.29 26.32 3.52
N ARG A 373 25.75 25.18 2.99
CA ARG A 373 27.14 24.77 3.14
C ARG A 373 28.10 25.68 2.39
N ARG A 374 27.77 26.05 1.14
CA ARG A 374 28.56 27.03 0.38
C ARG A 374 28.65 28.36 1.12
N LEU A 375 27.57 28.78 1.78
CA LEU A 375 27.56 29.99 2.58
C LEU A 375 28.43 29.90 3.85
N ALA A 376 28.42 28.77 4.54
CA ALA A 376 29.14 28.60 5.80
C ALA A 376 30.63 28.24 5.64
N LEU A 377 30.98 27.49 4.58
CA LEU A 377 32.31 26.89 4.41
C LEU A 377 33.05 27.34 3.14
N GLY A 378 32.39 28.03 2.21
CA GLY A 378 32.97 28.38 0.91
C GLY A 378 33.04 27.16 -0.02
N GLU A 379 34.08 26.35 0.12
CA GLU A 379 34.24 25.05 -0.56
C GLU A 379 33.90 23.91 0.39
N CYS A 380 33.23 22.88 -0.13
CA CYS A 380 32.78 21.78 0.70
C CYS A 380 32.98 20.43 0.02
N ALA A 381 33.37 19.43 0.81
CA ALA A 381 33.33 18.05 0.36
C ALA A 381 31.90 17.68 -0.04
N ASP A 382 31.77 16.96 -1.15
CA ASP A 382 30.49 16.51 -1.68
C ASP A 382 29.80 15.56 -0.68
N ILE A 383 28.53 15.84 -0.39
CA ILE A 383 27.66 14.93 0.33
C ILE A 383 26.97 14.05 -0.71
N ALA A 384 26.85 12.76 -0.42
CA ALA A 384 26.05 11.86 -1.25
C ALA A 384 24.62 12.41 -1.43
N PRO A 385 24.06 12.44 -2.65
CA PRO A 385 22.76 13.06 -2.91
C PRO A 385 21.62 12.52 -2.04
N ASP A 386 21.63 11.22 -1.73
CA ASP A 386 20.63 10.56 -0.89
C ASP A 386 20.73 10.96 0.61
N VAL A 387 21.95 11.22 1.10
CA VAL A 387 22.18 11.80 2.43
C VAL A 387 21.68 13.24 2.47
N ALA A 388 21.99 14.03 1.45
CA ALA A 388 21.56 15.43 1.37
C ALA A 388 20.03 15.56 1.32
N GLU A 389 19.38 14.80 0.44
CA GLU A 389 17.92 14.74 0.32
C GLU A 389 17.28 14.37 1.67
N GLN A 390 17.81 13.35 2.35
CA GLN A 390 17.24 12.91 3.61
C GLN A 390 17.35 13.96 4.72
N ILE A 391 18.47 14.67 4.80
CA ILE A 391 18.66 15.76 5.76
C ILE A 391 17.67 16.90 5.48
N GLU A 392 17.49 17.28 4.21
CA GLU A 392 16.55 18.32 3.82
C GLU A 392 15.11 17.94 4.18
N ILE A 393 14.70 16.71 3.88
CA ILE A 393 13.37 16.19 4.24
C ILE A 393 13.19 16.20 5.76
N GLN A 394 14.15 15.66 6.52
CA GLN A 394 14.09 15.63 7.98
C GLN A 394 13.98 17.03 8.59
N ALA A 395 14.77 18.00 8.09
CA ALA A 395 14.71 19.37 8.58
C ALA A 395 13.35 20.02 8.28
N ARG A 396 12.89 19.97 7.02
CA ARG A 396 11.64 20.61 6.57
C ARG A 396 10.41 20.07 7.29
N TYR A 397 10.39 18.78 7.60
CA TYR A 397 9.25 18.12 8.25
C TYR A 397 9.46 17.87 9.75
N ALA A 398 10.55 18.35 10.36
CA ALA A 398 10.94 18.03 11.74
C ALA A 398 9.79 18.16 12.75
N GLY A 399 9.12 19.31 12.80
CA GLY A 399 8.03 19.54 13.75
C GLY A 399 6.80 18.65 13.53
N TYR A 400 6.56 18.21 12.29
CA TYR A 400 5.48 17.27 11.99
C TYR A 400 5.88 15.82 12.29
N ILE A 401 7.13 15.46 12.00
CA ILE A 401 7.72 14.15 12.32
C ILE A 401 7.73 13.94 13.84
N GLU A 402 8.21 14.92 14.61
CA GLU A 402 8.24 14.86 16.08
C GLU A 402 6.84 14.65 16.67
N ARG A 403 5.83 15.34 16.12
CA ARG A 403 4.43 15.17 16.54
C ARG A 403 3.90 13.77 16.23
N GLN A 404 4.16 13.25 15.03
CA GLN A 404 3.74 11.89 14.66
C GLN A 404 4.48 10.82 15.48
N ASP A 405 5.76 11.04 15.77
CA ASP A 405 6.55 10.12 16.60
C ASP A 405 6.03 10.07 18.04
N ALA A 406 5.67 11.22 18.62
CA ALA A 406 5.01 11.27 19.93
C ALA A 406 3.67 10.51 19.94
N GLN A 407 2.87 10.65 18.88
CA GLN A 407 1.61 9.91 18.72
C GLN A 407 1.85 8.39 18.55
N ALA A 408 2.86 8.00 17.77
CA ALA A 408 3.25 6.62 17.56
C ALA A 408 3.70 5.96 18.86
N ARG A 409 4.52 6.65 19.66
CA ARG A 409 4.94 6.19 21.00
C ARG A 409 3.75 5.99 21.93
N HIS A 410 2.79 6.93 21.94
CA HIS A 410 1.59 6.82 22.76
C HIS A 410 0.74 5.60 22.36
N LEU A 411 0.52 5.40 21.07
CA LEU A 411 -0.23 4.23 20.55
C LEU A 411 0.51 2.92 20.79
N SER A 412 1.84 2.91 20.62
CA SER A 412 2.69 1.75 20.92
C SER A 412 2.61 1.37 22.40
N GLN A 413 2.57 2.33 23.32
CA GLN A 413 2.35 2.04 24.74
C GLN A 413 1.00 1.33 24.96
N GLN A 414 -0.06 1.72 24.25
CA GLN A 414 -1.36 1.06 24.32
C GLN A 414 -1.36 -0.36 23.74
N GLU A 415 -0.50 -0.66 22.76
CA GLU A 415 -0.31 -2.04 22.26
C GLU A 415 0.29 -2.98 23.30
N HIS A 416 1.10 -2.46 24.22
CA HIS A 416 1.70 -3.28 25.27
C HIS A 416 0.76 -3.53 26.45
N VAL A 417 -0.35 -2.79 26.54
CA VAL A 417 -1.39 -3.00 27.55
C VAL A 417 -2.22 -4.21 27.15
N ARG A 418 -1.94 -5.36 27.77
CA ARG A 418 -2.69 -6.60 27.53
C ARG A 418 -4.08 -6.53 28.14
N LEU A 419 -5.05 -7.02 27.40
CA LEU A 419 -6.40 -7.27 27.90
C LEU A 419 -6.48 -8.74 28.34
N PRO A 420 -6.92 -9.02 29.58
CA PRO A 420 -7.14 -10.38 30.03
C PRO A 420 -8.18 -11.11 29.16
N GLU A 421 -7.95 -12.38 28.84
CA GLU A 421 -8.89 -13.16 28.02
C GLU A 421 -10.24 -13.37 28.73
N ASP A 422 -10.21 -13.38 30.07
CA ASP A 422 -11.36 -13.50 30.97
C ASP A 422 -12.01 -12.15 31.30
N LEU A 423 -11.66 -11.07 30.59
CA LEU A 423 -12.23 -9.75 30.83
C LEU A 423 -13.73 -9.73 30.47
N GLU A 424 -14.57 -9.51 31.49
CA GLU A 424 -16.01 -9.35 31.33
C GLU A 424 -16.35 -7.90 30.96
N TYR A 425 -16.44 -7.60 29.66
CA TYR A 425 -16.74 -6.24 29.17
C TYR A 425 -18.07 -5.70 29.69
N ALA A 426 -19.07 -6.56 29.92
CA ALA A 426 -20.37 -6.18 30.47
C ALA A 426 -20.30 -5.64 31.91
N ALA A 427 -19.23 -5.97 32.66
CA ALA A 427 -19.02 -5.47 34.01
C ALA A 427 -18.38 -4.07 34.06
N ILE A 428 -17.99 -3.51 32.90
CA ILE A 428 -17.32 -2.21 32.83
C ILE A 428 -18.38 -1.10 32.73
N THR A 429 -18.62 -0.43 33.85
CA THR A 429 -19.57 0.69 33.94
C THR A 429 -19.21 1.81 32.96
N GLY A 430 -20.20 2.24 32.16
CA GLY A 430 -20.07 3.36 31.22
C GLY A 430 -19.69 2.99 29.79
N LEU A 431 -19.40 1.71 29.50
CA LEU A 431 -19.30 1.24 28.12
C LEU A 431 -20.69 1.21 27.48
N SER A 432 -20.78 1.64 26.21
CA SER A 432 -22.02 1.50 25.44
C SER A 432 -22.27 0.02 25.10
N ASN A 433 -23.55 -0.35 24.95
CA ASN A 433 -23.92 -1.71 24.54
C ASN A 433 -23.25 -2.13 23.22
N GLU A 434 -23.13 -1.21 22.26
CA GLU A 434 -22.43 -1.44 20.99
C GLU A 434 -20.94 -1.74 21.21
N ALA A 435 -20.25 -0.96 22.04
CA ALA A 435 -18.84 -1.19 22.33
C ALA A 435 -18.63 -2.52 23.07
N CYS A 436 -19.48 -2.82 24.05
CA CYS A 436 -19.47 -4.12 24.75
C CYS A 436 -19.65 -5.29 23.80
N GLN A 437 -20.65 -5.23 22.91
CA GLN A 437 -20.91 -6.30 21.94
C GLN A 437 -19.70 -6.52 21.02
N LYS A 438 -19.14 -5.43 20.47
CA LYS A 438 -17.98 -5.52 19.58
C LYS A 438 -16.72 -6.04 20.29
N LEU A 439 -16.48 -5.61 21.53
CA LEU A 439 -15.36 -6.10 22.34
C LEU A 439 -15.53 -7.58 22.70
N ALA A 440 -16.75 -8.01 23.04
CA ALA A 440 -17.06 -9.39 23.35
C ALA A 440 -16.96 -10.32 22.12
N GLU A 441 -17.34 -9.83 20.94
CA GLU A 441 -17.22 -10.56 19.68
C GLU A 441 -15.76 -10.69 19.22
N ILE A 442 -15.01 -9.58 19.24
CA ILE A 442 -13.65 -9.52 18.69
C ILE A 442 -12.60 -10.04 19.68
N ARG A 443 -12.86 -9.91 20.99
CA ARG A 443 -11.96 -10.23 22.12
C ARG A 443 -10.51 -9.77 21.87
N PRO A 444 -10.28 -8.45 21.78
CA PRO A 444 -8.95 -7.92 21.52
C PRO A 444 -7.97 -8.31 22.64
N ARG A 445 -6.73 -8.65 22.25
CA ARG A 445 -5.63 -9.04 23.15
C ARG A 445 -4.92 -7.85 23.76
N THR A 446 -5.00 -6.68 23.12
CA THR A 446 -4.34 -5.46 23.55
C THR A 446 -5.32 -4.29 23.51
N LEU A 447 -5.08 -3.27 24.32
CA LEU A 447 -5.85 -2.04 24.26
C LEU A 447 -5.71 -1.36 22.89
N GLY A 448 -4.52 -1.42 22.29
CA GLY A 448 -4.30 -0.93 20.94
C GLY A 448 -5.18 -1.64 19.89
N GLN A 449 -5.32 -2.97 19.97
CA GLN A 449 -6.24 -3.72 19.10
C GLN A 449 -7.69 -3.30 19.34
N ALA A 450 -8.10 -3.10 20.61
CA ALA A 450 -9.43 -2.60 20.94
C ALA A 450 -9.70 -1.23 20.31
N ALA A 451 -8.71 -0.33 20.30
CA ALA A 451 -8.82 1.02 19.73
C ALA A 451 -9.12 1.04 18.23
N ARG A 452 -8.78 -0.04 17.50
CA ARG A 452 -8.99 -0.13 16.05
C ARG A 452 -10.30 -0.78 15.63
N ILE A 453 -11.08 -1.27 16.60
CA ILE A 453 -12.41 -1.81 16.36
C ILE A 453 -13.30 -0.69 15.82
N PRO A 454 -13.98 -0.89 14.66
CA PRO A 454 -14.87 0.13 14.10
C PRO A 454 -15.92 0.58 15.10
N GLY A 455 -16.05 1.90 15.32
CA GLY A 455 -16.98 2.48 16.30
C GLY A 455 -16.46 2.53 17.73
N MET A 456 -15.22 2.10 18.00
CA MET A 456 -14.58 2.30 19.30
C MET A 456 -14.28 3.78 19.54
N THR A 457 -14.57 4.28 20.75
CA THR A 457 -14.36 5.68 21.12
C THR A 457 -13.20 5.82 22.11
N SER A 458 -12.57 7.00 22.13
CA SER A 458 -11.52 7.31 23.12
C SER A 458 -12.03 7.15 24.56
N SER A 459 -13.31 7.46 24.81
CA SER A 459 -13.94 7.27 26.11
C SER A 459 -14.03 5.80 26.50
N ALA A 460 -14.42 4.91 25.58
CA ALA A 460 -14.46 3.48 25.82
C ALA A 460 -13.07 2.90 26.13
N LEU A 461 -12.03 3.36 25.42
CA LEU A 461 -10.64 2.96 25.68
C LEU A 461 -10.14 3.45 27.04
N SER A 462 -10.57 4.65 27.44
CA SER A 462 -10.22 5.22 28.75
C SER A 462 -10.88 4.41 29.87
N LEU A 463 -12.14 4.00 29.70
CA LEU A 463 -12.84 3.12 30.65
C LEU A 463 -12.17 1.76 30.77
N LEU A 464 -11.73 1.16 29.66
CA LEU A 464 -10.95 -0.09 29.68
C LEU A 464 -9.65 0.09 30.48
N LEU A 465 -8.88 1.15 30.23
CA LEU A 465 -7.65 1.45 30.97
C LEU A 465 -7.87 1.62 32.47
N VAL A 466 -8.90 2.38 32.86
CA VAL A 466 -9.25 2.59 34.26
C VAL A 466 -9.62 1.26 34.91
N HIS A 467 -10.46 0.45 34.27
CA HIS A 467 -10.87 -0.85 34.78
C HIS A 467 -9.68 -1.80 34.97
N LEU A 468 -8.73 -1.86 34.03
CA LEU A 468 -7.51 -2.66 34.15
C LEU A 468 -6.67 -2.23 35.37
N ARG A 469 -6.47 -0.92 35.56
CA ARG A 469 -5.72 -0.39 36.70
C ARG A 469 -6.40 -0.72 38.04
N THR A 470 -7.72 -0.57 38.12
CA THR A 470 -8.47 -0.93 39.34
C THR A 470 -8.35 -2.43 39.65
N ARG A 471 -8.44 -3.28 38.62
CA ARG A 471 -8.29 -4.74 38.78
C ARG A 471 -6.87 -5.14 39.20
N GLU A 472 -5.85 -4.48 38.69
CA GLU A 472 -4.45 -4.68 39.12
C GLU A 472 -4.23 -4.25 40.58
N GLN A 473 -4.76 -3.09 40.97
CA GLN A 473 -4.70 -2.61 42.36
C GLN A 473 -5.39 -3.57 43.34
N LEU A 474 -6.57 -4.08 42.99
CA LEU A 474 -7.30 -5.05 43.81
C LEU A 474 -6.53 -6.37 43.96
N LYS A 475 -5.81 -6.82 42.92
CA LYS A 475 -4.94 -8.00 42.98
C LYS A 475 -3.65 -7.80 43.78
N GLN A 476 -3.18 -6.56 43.95
CA GLN A 476 -2.02 -6.24 44.78
C GLN A 476 -2.40 -6.01 46.25
N SER A 477 -3.67 -5.76 46.52
CA SER A 477 -4.21 -5.46 47.86
C SER A 477 -4.84 -6.68 48.55
N ALA A 478 -4.97 -7.80 47.83
CA ALA A 478 -5.44 -9.10 48.28
C ALA A 478 -4.29 -10.09 48.26
#